data_AF-A0A845XTU7-F1
#
_entry.id   AF-A0A845XTU7-F1
#
_cell.length_a   1.000
_cell.length_b   1.000
_cell.length_c   1.000
_cell.angle_alpha   90.00
_cell.angle_beta   90.00
_cell.angle_gamma   90.00
#
_symmetry.space_group_name_H-M   'P 1'
#
loop_
_entity.id
_entity.type
_entity.pdbx_description
1 polymer ?
#
loop_
_entity_poly.entity_id
_entity_poly.type
_entity_poly.pdbx_seq_one_letter_code
_entity_poly.pdbx_strand_id
1 'polypeptide(L)' 'RNGLERMIKAQLHKLVLAITNDEWDLLGKVAKEKKVTGDDGYQILIRSRFVYEYYDQEEPWFDVNPILAEAKELQP' A
#
# COMPACT_ATOMS: atom_id res chain seq x y z
N ARG A 1 18.71 -13.23 13.91
CA ARG A 1 18.44 -12.49 12.64
C ARG A 1 17.11 -12.91 11.99
N ASN A 2 16.69 -14.18 12.03
CA ASN A 2 15.51 -14.69 11.30
C ASN A 2 14.12 -14.28 11.86
N GLY A 3 14.04 -13.53 12.96
CA GLY A 3 12.76 -13.17 13.60
C GLY A 3 12.02 -12.06 12.86
N LEU A 4 12.74 -10.98 12.54
CA LEU A 4 12.18 -9.78 11.90
C LEU A 4 11.62 -10.09 10.51
N GLU A 5 12.39 -10.79 9.67
CA GLU A 5 11.95 -11.21 8.33
C GLU A 5 10.68 -12.06 8.37
N ARG A 6 10.57 -12.98 9.34
CA ARG A 6 9.35 -13.79 9.53
C ARG A 6 8.16 -12.93 9.91
N MET A 7 8.35 -11.92 10.76
CA MET A 7 7.28 -11.00 11.13
C MET A 7 6.84 -10.14 9.94
N ILE A 8 7.77 -9.62 9.16
CA ILE A 8 7.48 -8.84 7.94
C ILE A 8 6.67 -9.70 6.96
N LYS A 9 7.12 -10.93 6.67
CA LYS A 9 6.40 -11.86 5.78
C LYS A 9 5.01 -12.22 6.30
N ALA A 10 4.88 -12.46 7.61
CA ALA A 10 3.57 -12.73 8.21
C ALA A 10 2.64 -11.52 8.10
N GLN A 11 3.16 -10.31 8.23
CA GLN A 11 2.39 -9.08 8.07
C GLN A 11 1.99 -8.85 6.61
N LEU A 12 2.90 -9.04 5.65
CA LEU A 12 2.60 -8.99 4.22
C LEU A 12 1.44 -9.95 3.88
N HIS A 13 1.53 -11.21 4.32
CA HIS A 13 0.48 -12.19 4.05
C HIS A 13 -0.88 -11.77 4.64
N LYS A 14 -0.90 -11.21 5.85
CA LYS A 14 -2.15 -10.69 6.45
C LYS A 14 -2.74 -9.53 5.66
N LEU A 15 -1.91 -8.60 5.19
CA LEU A 15 -2.38 -7.46 4.41
C LEU A 15 -2.93 -7.92 3.05
N VAL A 16 -2.19 -8.79 2.34
CA VAL A 16 -2.63 -9.34 1.04
C VAL A 16 -4.00 -10.02 1.13
N LEU A 17 -4.25 -10.80 2.20
CA LEU A 17 -5.54 -11.46 2.40
C LEU A 17 -6.70 -10.50 2.72
N ALA A 18 -6.40 -9.27 3.15
CA ALA A 18 -7.41 -8.28 3.52
C ALA A 18 -7.78 -7.33 2.38
N ILE A 19 -7.04 -7.37 1.26
CA ILE A 19 -7.23 -6.46 0.13
C ILE A 19 -8.12 -7.13 -0.91
N THR A 20 -9.15 -6.41 -1.35
CA THR A 20 -10.05 -6.81 -2.42
C THR A 20 -9.48 -6.49 -3.81
N ASN A 21 -10.04 -7.07 -4.87
CA ASN A 21 -9.56 -6.83 -6.23
C ASN A 21 -9.64 -5.34 -6.63
N ASP A 22 -10.75 -4.67 -6.29
CA ASP A 22 -10.91 -3.25 -6.62
C ASP A 22 -9.91 -2.37 -5.85
N GLU A 23 -9.58 -2.73 -4.61
CA GLU A 23 -8.55 -2.05 -3.83
C GLU A 23 -7.14 -2.29 -4.40
N TRP A 24 -6.85 -3.47 -4.95
CA TRP A 24 -5.59 -3.73 -5.67
C TRP A 24 -5.44 -2.83 -6.88
N ASP A 25 -6.51 -2.64 -7.66
CA ASP A 25 -6.51 -1.72 -8.81
C ASP A 25 -6.23 -0.27 -8.36
N LEU A 26 -6.81 0.15 -7.25
CA LEU A 26 -6.53 1.47 -6.67
C LEU A 26 -5.08 1.58 -6.16
N LEU A 27 -4.56 0.55 -5.49
CA LEU A 27 -3.16 0.52 -5.05
C LEU A 27 -2.19 0.62 -6.23
N GLY A 28 -2.47 -0.06 -7.35
CA GLY A 28 -1.69 0.06 -8.57
C GLY A 28 -1.66 1.49 -9.12
N LYS A 29 -2.81 2.20 -9.07
CA LYS A 29 -2.86 3.63 -9.44
C LYS A 29 -2.04 4.49 -8.49
N VAL A 30 -2.15 4.30 -7.17
CA VAL A 30 -1.34 5.04 -6.19
C VAL A 30 0.15 4.79 -6.41
N ALA A 31 0.56 3.54 -6.62
CA ALA A 31 1.97 3.18 -6.85
C ALA A 31 2.57 3.90 -8.07
N LYS A 32 1.74 4.13 -9.10
CA LYS A 32 2.15 4.81 -10.34
C LYS A 32 2.05 6.33 -10.25
N GLU A 33 0.96 6.84 -9.72
CA GLU A 33 0.61 8.28 -9.75
C GLU A 33 1.12 9.03 -8.53
N LYS A 34 1.48 8.32 -7.46
CA LYS A 34 1.94 8.85 -6.18
C LYS A 34 0.94 9.79 -5.50
N LYS A 35 -0.34 9.58 -5.80
CA LYS A 35 -1.46 10.42 -5.35
C LYS A 35 -2.65 9.56 -4.96
N VAL A 36 -3.44 10.11 -4.06
CA VAL A 36 -4.71 9.56 -3.59
C VAL A 36 -5.75 10.66 -3.81
N THR A 37 -6.79 10.38 -4.61
CA THR A 37 -7.83 11.39 -4.92
C THR A 37 -9.02 11.22 -3.98
N GLY A 38 -9.89 12.23 -3.88
CA GLY A 38 -10.92 12.32 -2.84
C GLY A 38 -12.12 11.37 -2.96
N ASP A 39 -12.00 10.23 -3.66
CA ASP A 39 -13.07 9.23 -3.71
C ASP A 39 -13.06 8.29 -2.49
N ASP A 40 -14.19 7.61 -2.27
CA ASP A 40 -14.38 6.71 -1.13
C ASP A 40 -13.39 5.53 -1.13
N GLY A 41 -12.98 5.03 -2.30
CA GLY A 41 -12.03 3.93 -2.45
C GLY A 41 -10.64 4.30 -1.92
N TYR A 42 -10.19 5.49 -2.26
CA TYR A 42 -8.93 6.06 -1.77
C TYR A 42 -8.94 6.30 -0.24
N GLN A 43 -10.06 6.74 0.32
CA GLN A 43 -10.21 6.88 1.78
C GLN A 43 -10.13 5.54 2.52
N ILE A 44 -10.64 4.46 1.90
CA ILE A 44 -10.52 3.11 2.43
C ILE A 44 -9.04 2.69 2.50
N LEU A 45 -8.25 2.95 1.45
CA LEU A 45 -6.82 2.62 1.45
C LEU A 45 -6.04 3.29 2.59
N ILE A 46 -6.35 4.56 2.89
CA ILE A 46 -5.74 5.29 4.01
C ILE A 46 -6.14 4.68 5.35
N ARG A 47 -7.45 4.45 5.57
CA ARG A 47 -7.97 3.94 6.85
C ARG A 47 -7.47 2.53 7.16
N SER A 48 -7.33 1.70 6.12
CA SER A 48 -6.75 0.35 6.21
C SER A 48 -5.22 0.36 6.33
N ARG A 49 -4.57 1.52 6.17
CA ARG A 49 -3.11 1.70 6.14
C ARG A 49 -2.42 0.90 5.03
N PHE A 50 -3.10 0.76 3.89
CA PHE A 50 -2.50 0.19 2.68
C PHE A 50 -1.67 1.21 1.91
N VAL A 51 -1.88 2.50 2.18
CA VAL A 51 -1.05 3.61 1.69
C VAL A 51 -0.62 4.51 2.84
N TYR A 52 0.47 5.24 2.66
CA TYR A 52 0.94 6.27 3.58
C TYR A 52 1.20 7.58 2.84
N GLU A 53 1.10 8.67 3.59
CA GLU A 53 1.52 10.00 3.15
C GLU A 53 2.97 10.24 3.56
N TYR A 54 3.76 10.78 2.64
CA TYR A 54 5.17 11.07 2.77
C TYR A 54 5.42 12.55 2.55
N TYR A 55 6.39 13.10 3.27
CA TYR A 55 6.69 14.54 3.34
C TYR A 55 8.16 14.85 3.02
N ASP A 56 8.83 13.97 2.29
CA ASP A 56 10.25 14.12 1.93
C ASP A 56 10.48 14.92 0.62
N GLN A 57 9.40 15.38 -0.01
CA GLN A 57 9.41 16.23 -1.21
C GLN A 57 8.79 17.61 -0.89
N GLU A 58 8.79 18.51 -1.88
CA GLU A 58 8.20 19.86 -1.75
C GLU A 58 6.70 19.81 -1.41
N GLU A 59 5.99 18.80 -1.91
CA GLU A 59 4.57 18.55 -1.60
C GLU A 59 4.39 17.15 -0.99
N PRO A 60 3.38 16.96 -0.12
CA PRO A 60 3.02 15.64 0.36
C PRO A 60 2.60 14.73 -0.79
N TRP A 61 3.03 13.48 -0.75
CA TRP A 61 2.70 12.47 -1.74
C TRP A 61 2.34 11.15 -1.07
N PHE A 62 1.68 10.27 -1.81
CA PHE A 62 1.23 8.99 -1.29
C PHE A 62 1.95 7.83 -1.95
N ASP A 63 2.27 6.81 -1.16
CA ASP A 63 2.72 5.53 -1.70
C ASP A 63 2.06 4.34 -1.00
N VAL A 64 2.17 3.19 -1.64
CA VAL A 64 1.79 1.92 -1.06
C VAL A 64 2.63 1.65 0.19
N ASN A 65 2.00 1.08 1.22
CA ASN A 65 2.65 0.61 2.42
C ASN A 65 3.88 -0.25 2.05
N PRO A 66 5.09 0.04 2.56
CA PRO A 66 6.30 -0.68 2.18
C PRO A 66 6.23 -2.20 2.41
N ILE A 67 5.40 -2.65 3.35
CA ILE A 67 5.17 -4.09 3.57
C ILE A 67 4.49 -4.73 2.35
N LEU A 68 3.61 -3.99 1.67
CA LEU A 68 2.89 -4.41 0.47
C LEU A 68 3.68 -4.16 -0.82
N ALA A 69 4.75 -3.34 -0.79
CA ALA A 69 5.53 -3.02 -2.00
C ALA A 69 6.14 -4.26 -2.68
N GLU A 70 6.33 -5.35 -1.94
CA GLU A 70 6.81 -6.64 -2.48
C GLU A 70 5.68 -7.60 -2.91
N ALA A 71 4.41 -7.19 -2.80
CA ALA A 71 3.27 -8.00 -3.22
C ALA A 71 3.30 -8.25 -4.73
N LYS A 72 2.91 -9.46 -5.15
CA LYS A 72 2.98 -9.88 -6.56
C LYS A 72 2.02 -9.09 -7.44
N GLU A 73 0.91 -8.67 -6.85
CA GLU A 73 -0.17 -7.91 -7.45
C GLU A 73 0.26 -6.51 -7.90
N LEU A 74 1.39 -6.00 -7.38
CA LEU A 74 1.96 -4.69 -7.73
C LEU A 74 3.21 -4.81 -8.61
N GLN A 75 3.62 -6.03 -8.98
CA GLN A 75 4.73 -6.25 -9.88
C GLN A 75 4.24 -6.19 -11.34
N PRO A 76 5.03 -5.59 -12.26
CA PRO A 76 4.68 -5.47 -13.67
C PRO A 76 4.65 -6.80 -14.41
#